data_AF-A0A970NQG0-F1
#
_entry.id   AF-A0A970NQG0-F1
#
_cell.length_a   1.000
_cell.length_b   1.000
_cell.length_c   1.000
_cell.angle_alpha   90.00
_cell.angle_beta   90.00
_cell.angle_gamma   90.00
#
_symmetry.space_group_name_H-M   'P 1'
#
loop_
_entity.id
_entity.type
_entity.pdbx_description
1 polymer ?
#
loop_
_entity_poly.entity_id
_entity_poly.type
_entity_poly.pdbx_seq_one_letter_code
_entity_poly.pdbx_strand_id
1 'polypeptide(L)'
;MKKLFLAMILFASLSLGALVVKAQQTDNENPLFNTLLNRIDSPAINKSFEFDAFPTTKYNTGRDEVQITILVNEHAFPYYMSTDGQYVLVSGFGGGGAFWSEATGLIPLGDATGNGISDSGVIAGYFENPDVTWNGDPVQCAGTWSPVAQNWEFLGMNPAASLFSNDYSSGWGISADNNIVAGMQYISYTDYKAFKWTPEGGYDMIGNLHSEGSRASGVSADGSKIYGWAQTSFPRTPAIWYNNQIIFIDNTQGGEAFGASADGNYVTGTLGSLGFLWSADSPLVTFPNSINTGAMSPTCVTNDGTIYGFNNTAWPPVPWGRRAFIRDNQGNMTTFNDYAESRGLPNAQAWTFYSINHATPDGNKVIGAGITPEGQDVSFLIEFSGSSPALPGDANCDGSVDILDAITISNYILGYNPQPFCFENADINGDGEINLHDIIGTINLILN
;
A
#
# COMPACT_ATOMS: atom_id res chain seq x y z
N MET A 1 20.20 14.93 11.81
CA MET A 1 21.03 13.70 11.84
C MET A 1 20.29 12.45 12.32
N LYS A 2 19.63 12.41 13.49
CA LYS A 2 18.85 11.23 13.93
C LYS A 2 17.64 10.89 13.03
N LYS A 3 16.88 11.88 12.55
CA LYS A 3 15.77 11.66 11.59
C LYS A 3 16.23 11.25 10.19
N LEU A 4 17.43 11.71 9.76
CA LEU A 4 18.07 11.29 8.51
C LEU A 4 18.50 9.80 8.57
N PHE A 5 18.88 9.33 9.76
CA PHE A 5 19.16 7.93 10.03
C PHE A 5 17.88 7.07 9.97
N LEU A 6 16.75 7.59 10.46
CA LEU A 6 15.46 6.91 10.43
C LEU A 6 14.88 6.79 9.01
N ALA A 7 15.01 7.84 8.18
CA ALA A 7 14.63 7.81 6.78
C ALA A 7 15.50 6.84 5.93
N MET A 8 16.78 6.68 6.27
CA MET A 8 17.64 5.65 5.68
C MET A 8 17.31 4.23 6.15
N ILE A 9 16.82 4.07 7.38
CA ILE A 9 16.43 2.76 7.94
C ILE A 9 15.10 2.26 7.36
N LEU A 10 14.18 3.15 6.98
CA LEU A 10 12.88 2.77 6.41
C LEU A 10 12.97 2.09 5.02
N PHE A 11 14.12 2.10 4.35
CA PHE A 11 14.29 1.48 3.02
C PHE A 11 15.58 0.67 2.80
N ALA A 12 16.42 0.48 3.82
CA ALA A 12 17.68 -0.26 3.67
C ALA A 12 17.56 -1.72 4.17
N SER A 13 17.10 -2.61 3.29
CA SER A 13 17.48 -4.02 3.36
C SER A 13 18.93 -4.16 2.86
N LEU A 14 19.91 -4.19 3.78
CA LEU A 14 21.19 -4.91 3.71
C LEU A 14 22.22 -4.31 4.69
N SER A 15 22.96 -5.21 5.35
CA SER A 15 24.00 -5.01 6.36
C SER A 15 24.75 -3.66 6.36
N LEU A 16 24.50 -2.84 7.39
CA LEU A 16 25.33 -1.70 7.79
C LEU A 16 26.68 -2.22 8.30
N GLY A 17 27.74 -2.11 7.50
CA GLY A 17 29.09 -2.40 7.98
C GLY A 17 30.23 -2.07 7.03
N ALA A 18 30.01 -2.15 5.71
CA ALA A 18 31.11 -2.08 4.74
C ALA A 18 31.02 -0.99 3.66
N LEU A 19 29.90 -0.27 3.51
CA LEU A 19 29.67 0.57 2.32
C LEU A 19 29.89 2.09 2.49
N VAL A 20 30.12 2.59 3.71
CA VAL A 20 30.28 4.04 3.95
C VAL A 20 31.62 4.58 3.42
N VAL A 21 32.61 3.72 3.17
CA VAL A 21 33.97 4.15 2.78
C VAL A 21 34.15 4.34 1.27
N LYS A 22 33.29 3.76 0.41
CA LYS A 22 33.47 3.82 -1.06
C LYS A 22 32.76 4.98 -1.78
N ALA A 23 31.70 5.56 -1.20
CA ALA A 23 30.93 6.62 -1.85
C ALA A 23 31.60 8.02 -1.82
N GLN A 24 32.62 8.22 -0.99
CA GLN A 24 33.28 9.52 -0.85
C GLN A 24 34.29 9.85 -1.96
N GLN A 25 34.60 8.95 -2.89
CA GLN A 25 35.78 9.11 -3.76
C GLN A 25 35.53 9.19 -5.28
N THR A 26 34.31 9.11 -5.81
CA THR A 26 34.14 9.10 -7.29
C THR A 26 33.11 10.02 -7.94
N ASP A 27 32.22 10.74 -7.23
CA ASP A 27 31.10 11.45 -7.90
C ASP A 27 30.99 12.97 -7.64
N ASN A 28 32.05 13.64 -7.17
CA ASN A 28 32.01 15.08 -6.91
C ASN A 28 31.89 15.99 -8.16
N GLU A 29 31.94 15.42 -9.37
CA GLU A 29 31.81 16.19 -10.63
C GLU A 29 30.45 16.03 -11.33
N ASN A 30 29.50 15.26 -10.78
CA ASN A 30 28.16 15.15 -11.38
C ASN A 30 27.30 16.37 -10.97
N PRO A 31 26.86 17.24 -11.91
CA PRO A 31 26.03 18.41 -11.59
C PRO A 31 24.73 18.04 -10.87
N LEU A 32 24.21 16.84 -11.11
CA LEU A 32 22.98 16.33 -10.48
C LEU A 32 23.21 15.85 -9.04
N PHE A 33 24.39 15.33 -8.71
CA PHE A 33 24.78 14.99 -7.34
C PHE A 33 24.91 16.24 -6.47
N ASN A 34 25.48 17.32 -7.03
CA ASN A 34 25.53 18.63 -6.39
C ASN A 34 24.14 19.26 -6.21
N THR A 35 23.18 18.98 -7.10
CA THR A 35 21.78 19.40 -6.95
C THR A 35 21.10 18.66 -5.80
N LEU A 36 21.43 17.38 -5.60
CA LEU A 36 20.94 16.57 -4.47
C LEU A 36 21.55 17.02 -3.14
N LEU A 37 22.86 17.27 -3.07
CA LEU A 37 23.55 17.81 -1.89
C LEU A 37 23.01 19.18 -1.52
N ASN A 38 22.80 20.08 -2.49
CA ASN A 38 22.18 21.38 -2.25
C ASN A 38 20.72 21.29 -1.77
N ARG A 39 20.00 20.19 -2.08
CA ARG A 39 18.66 19.90 -1.55
C ARG A 39 18.69 19.28 -0.15
N ILE A 40 19.73 18.51 0.18
CA ILE A 40 19.96 17.89 1.51
C ILE A 40 20.53 18.89 2.52
N ASP A 41 21.43 19.79 2.10
CA ASP A 41 22.05 20.83 2.94
C ASP A 41 21.22 22.13 3.02
N SER A 42 20.10 22.18 2.31
CA SER A 42 19.15 23.28 2.48
C SER A 42 18.53 23.19 3.88
N PRO A 43 18.33 24.30 4.61
CA PRO A 43 17.66 24.33 5.92
C PRO A 43 16.18 23.82 5.89
N ALA A 44 15.74 23.24 4.78
CA ALA A 44 14.44 22.64 4.51
C ALA A 44 14.19 21.27 5.20
N ILE A 45 15.17 20.64 5.87
CA ILE A 45 14.93 19.38 6.63
C ILE A 45 14.02 19.57 7.86
N ASN A 46 13.69 20.82 8.22
CA ASN A 46 12.74 21.14 9.29
C ASN A 46 11.45 21.83 8.80
N LYS A 47 11.13 21.80 7.50
CA LYS A 47 9.78 22.18 7.09
C LYS A 47 8.86 20.98 7.24
N SER A 48 7.93 21.08 8.17
CA SER A 48 6.59 20.53 7.99
C SER A 48 6.22 20.73 6.51
N PHE A 49 5.86 19.66 5.81
CA PHE A 49 5.34 19.79 4.45
C PHE A 49 4.02 20.55 4.56
N GLU A 50 4.08 21.87 4.37
CA GLU A 50 2.92 22.66 4.05
C GLU A 50 2.50 22.19 2.65
N PHE A 51 1.62 21.18 2.61
CA PHE A 51 0.82 20.93 1.41
C PHE A 51 -0.01 22.20 1.21
N ASP A 52 0.49 23.14 0.41
CA ASP A 52 -0.39 24.14 -0.18
C ASP A 52 -1.52 23.35 -0.86
N ALA A 53 -2.78 23.74 -0.67
CA ALA A 53 -3.91 23.05 -1.26
C ALA A 53 -3.80 23.14 -2.80
N PHE A 54 -3.19 22.14 -3.42
CA PHE A 54 -2.94 22.16 -4.86
C PHE A 54 -4.18 21.69 -5.61
N PRO A 55 -4.59 22.41 -6.66
CA PRO A 55 -5.72 21.99 -7.47
C PRO A 55 -5.37 20.68 -8.17
N THR A 56 -6.29 19.73 -8.07
CA THR A 56 -6.25 18.51 -8.84
C THR A 56 -6.34 18.84 -10.33
N THR A 57 -5.40 18.34 -11.13
CA THR A 57 -5.45 18.47 -12.59
C THR A 57 -5.88 17.14 -13.20
N LYS A 58 -6.97 17.15 -13.98
CA LYS A 58 -7.43 15.97 -14.71
C LYS A 58 -6.97 16.02 -16.17
N TYR A 59 -6.42 14.91 -16.65
CA TYR A 59 -6.12 14.66 -18.04
C TYR A 59 -7.09 13.60 -18.56
N ASN A 60 -7.92 13.98 -19.53
CA ASN A 60 -8.73 13.03 -20.29
C ASN A 60 -8.04 12.77 -21.63
N THR A 61 -7.84 11.50 -21.95
CA THR A 61 -7.06 11.05 -23.10
C THR A 61 -7.89 10.91 -24.38
N GLY A 62 -9.22 11.05 -24.32
CA GLY A 62 -10.10 11.23 -25.48
C GLY A 62 -10.35 10.00 -26.36
N ARG A 63 -9.75 8.84 -26.06
CA ARG A 63 -10.12 7.52 -26.58
C ARG A 63 -10.08 6.53 -25.42
N ASP A 64 -11.17 5.79 -25.24
CA ASP A 64 -11.36 4.79 -24.18
C ASP A 64 -10.98 5.35 -22.80
N GLU A 65 -11.88 6.18 -22.26
CA GLU A 65 -11.94 6.98 -21.00
C GLU A 65 -10.86 6.84 -19.88
N VAL A 66 -9.57 6.64 -20.17
CA VAL A 66 -8.54 6.66 -19.11
C VAL A 66 -8.39 8.08 -18.60
N GLN A 67 -8.64 8.27 -17.30
CA GLN A 67 -8.49 9.54 -16.61
C GLN A 67 -7.25 9.52 -15.75
N ILE A 68 -6.41 10.55 -15.86
CA ILE A 68 -5.31 10.77 -14.92
C ILE A 68 -5.61 12.01 -14.10
N THR A 69 -5.63 11.84 -12.80
CA THR A 69 -5.88 12.86 -11.80
C THR A 69 -4.55 13.13 -11.08
N ILE A 70 -3.96 14.30 -11.29
CA ILE A 70 -2.76 14.72 -10.56
C ILE A 70 -3.17 15.21 -9.18
N LEU A 71 -2.68 14.50 -8.17
CA LEU A 71 -2.93 14.79 -6.76
C LEU A 71 -1.99 15.90 -6.28
N VAL A 72 -0.71 15.82 -6.65
CA VAL A 72 0.35 16.74 -6.22
C VAL A 72 1.39 16.92 -7.35
N ASN A 73 1.84 18.15 -7.59
CA ASN A 73 2.88 18.51 -8.60
C ASN A 73 4.30 18.53 -8.02
N GLU A 74 4.61 17.62 -7.11
CA GLU A 74 5.94 17.44 -6.56
C GLU A 74 6.13 15.99 -6.15
N HIS A 75 7.35 15.67 -5.72
CA HIS A 75 7.71 14.33 -5.29
C HIS A 75 7.11 14.00 -3.91
N ALA A 76 5.83 13.62 -3.91
CA ALA A 76 5.12 13.02 -2.78
C ALA A 76 4.78 11.54 -3.06
N PHE A 77 4.36 10.81 -2.03
CA PHE A 77 4.01 9.40 -2.13
C PHE A 77 2.54 9.20 -1.76
N PRO A 78 1.64 8.94 -2.72
CA PRO A 78 0.31 8.47 -2.38
C PRO A 78 0.47 7.05 -1.82
N TYR A 79 0.07 6.82 -0.58
CA TYR A 79 0.43 5.62 0.17
C TYR A 79 -0.71 4.59 0.20
N TYR A 80 -1.92 5.05 0.52
CA TYR A 80 -3.12 4.20 0.54
C TYR A 80 -4.32 4.91 -0.12
N MET A 81 -5.27 4.09 -0.55
CA MET A 81 -6.52 4.49 -1.18
C MET A 81 -7.64 3.61 -0.61
N SER A 82 -8.85 4.18 -0.49
CA SER A 82 -10.09 3.46 -0.15
C SER A 82 -10.46 2.44 -1.23
N THR A 83 -11.27 1.44 -0.90
CA THR A 83 -11.58 0.33 -1.82
C THR A 83 -12.35 0.80 -3.07
N ASP A 84 -13.08 1.90 -2.98
CA ASP A 84 -13.80 2.54 -4.09
C ASP A 84 -12.97 3.60 -4.83
N GLY A 85 -11.77 3.89 -4.34
CA GLY A 85 -10.85 4.89 -4.86
C GLY A 85 -11.31 6.34 -4.74
N GLN A 86 -12.24 6.65 -3.85
CA GLN A 86 -12.70 8.04 -3.63
C GLN A 86 -11.77 8.85 -2.73
N TYR A 87 -11.07 8.18 -1.82
CA TYR A 87 -10.19 8.79 -0.83
C TYR A 87 -8.77 8.28 -0.95
N VAL A 88 -7.81 9.21 -0.97
CA VAL A 88 -6.38 8.90 -1.05
C VAL A 88 -5.65 9.57 0.10
N LEU A 89 -4.76 8.81 0.74
CA LEU A 89 -3.77 9.32 1.67
C LEU A 89 -2.47 9.62 0.92
N VAL A 90 -2.07 10.88 0.91
CA VAL A 90 -0.80 11.33 0.32
C VAL A 90 0.19 11.65 1.43
N SER A 91 1.37 11.04 1.41
CA SER A 91 2.44 11.27 2.39
C SER A 91 3.57 12.10 1.80
N GLY A 92 4.10 13.03 2.59
CA GLY A 92 5.32 13.79 2.28
C GLY A 92 6.59 12.98 2.51
N PHE A 93 7.72 13.41 1.94
CA PHE A 93 9.02 12.76 2.14
C PHE A 93 9.63 13.13 3.50
N GLY A 94 9.50 12.26 4.50
CA GLY A 94 10.10 12.48 5.84
C GLY A 94 9.12 12.93 6.93
N GLY A 95 7.80 12.83 6.68
CA GLY A 95 6.73 13.07 7.64
C GLY A 95 5.59 13.92 7.05
N GLY A 96 4.50 14.04 7.80
CA GLY A 96 3.29 14.74 7.36
C GLY A 96 2.37 13.86 6.51
N GLY A 97 1.24 14.43 6.09
CA GLY A 97 0.36 13.81 5.12
C GLY A 97 -0.81 14.71 4.76
N ALA A 98 -1.57 14.31 3.74
CA ALA A 98 -2.80 14.95 3.33
C ALA A 98 -3.83 13.89 2.98
N PHE A 99 -5.07 14.14 3.40
CA PHE A 99 -6.25 13.49 2.86
C PHE A 99 -6.56 14.10 1.49
N TRP A 100 -6.97 13.31 0.52
CA TRP A 100 -7.49 13.77 -0.75
C TRP A 100 -8.84 13.14 -1.05
N SER A 101 -9.76 13.94 -1.60
CA SER A 101 -10.93 13.47 -2.32
C SER A 101 -11.21 14.38 -3.51
N GLU A 102 -11.98 13.91 -4.49
CA GLU A 102 -12.42 14.78 -5.59
C GLU A 102 -13.23 15.98 -5.10
N ALA A 103 -14.07 15.79 -4.08
CA ALA A 103 -14.96 16.83 -3.56
C ALA A 103 -14.22 17.93 -2.80
N THR A 104 -13.14 17.58 -2.10
CA THR A 104 -12.44 18.50 -1.17
C THR A 104 -11.06 18.92 -1.64
N GLY A 105 -10.48 18.21 -2.62
CA GLY A 105 -9.05 18.30 -2.88
C GLY A 105 -8.24 17.84 -1.68
N LEU A 106 -7.03 18.40 -1.52
CA LEU A 106 -6.11 18.08 -0.43
C LEU A 106 -6.49 18.79 0.87
N ILE A 107 -6.52 18.03 1.96
CA ILE A 107 -6.64 18.51 3.34
C ILE A 107 -5.40 18.04 4.11
N PRO A 108 -4.51 18.96 4.55
CA PRO A 108 -3.33 18.59 5.32
C PRO A 108 -3.67 17.97 6.68
N LEU A 109 -2.88 16.98 7.11
CA LEU A 109 -3.01 16.32 8.42
C LEU A 109 -2.22 17.01 9.54
N GLY A 110 -1.57 18.14 9.24
CA GLY A 110 -0.61 18.81 10.13
C GLY A 110 0.72 18.06 10.23
N ASP A 111 1.34 18.08 11.41
CA ASP A 111 2.63 17.41 11.67
C ASP A 111 2.51 15.88 11.89
N ALA A 112 1.28 15.36 11.87
CA ALA A 112 1.00 13.95 12.04
C ALA A 112 1.33 13.14 10.78
N THR A 113 1.48 11.82 10.96
CA THR A 113 1.71 10.89 9.85
C THR A 113 0.52 9.95 9.71
N GLY A 114 -0.10 9.92 8.54
CA GLY A 114 -1.08 8.90 8.17
C GLY A 114 -0.38 7.68 7.55
N ASN A 115 -0.89 6.48 7.82
CA ASN A 115 -0.36 5.23 7.27
C ASN A 115 -1.43 4.27 6.74
N GLY A 116 -2.72 4.58 6.86
CA GLY A 116 -3.81 3.80 6.27
C GLY A 116 -5.07 4.64 6.16
N ILE A 117 -5.98 4.30 5.25
CA ILE A 117 -7.25 5.01 5.05
C ILE A 117 -8.39 4.01 4.85
N SER A 118 -9.57 4.30 5.42
CA SER A 118 -10.77 3.47 5.31
C SER A 118 -11.71 3.96 4.20
N ASP A 119 -12.79 3.21 3.96
CA ASP A 119 -13.80 3.56 2.94
C ASP A 119 -14.69 4.74 3.34
N SER A 120 -14.61 5.17 4.61
CA SER A 120 -15.20 6.43 5.06
C SER A 120 -14.20 7.59 5.08
N GLY A 121 -12.97 7.36 4.61
CA GLY A 121 -11.89 8.35 4.56
C GLY A 121 -11.18 8.58 5.90
N VAL A 122 -11.48 7.79 6.94
CA VAL A 122 -10.78 7.87 8.23
C VAL A 122 -9.36 7.35 8.05
N ILE A 123 -8.38 8.11 8.54
CA ILE A 123 -6.97 7.79 8.39
C ILE A 123 -6.41 7.26 9.71
N ALA A 124 -5.81 6.07 9.72
CA ALA A 124 -5.00 5.63 10.85
C ALA A 124 -3.56 6.12 10.71
N GLY A 125 -2.92 6.42 11.85
CA GLY A 125 -1.57 6.94 11.86
C GLY A 125 -1.05 7.22 13.25
N TYR A 126 -0.20 8.23 13.36
CA TYR A 126 0.32 8.71 14.64
C TYR A 126 0.58 10.21 14.65
N PHE A 127 0.43 10.80 15.82
CA PHE A 127 0.55 12.24 16.06
C PHE A 127 1.15 12.52 17.43
N GLU A 128 1.74 13.70 17.59
CA GLU A 128 2.18 14.20 18.90
C GLU A 128 0.96 14.61 19.73
N ASN A 129 0.61 13.82 20.73
CA ASN A 129 -0.56 14.08 21.57
C ASN A 129 -0.20 15.05 22.70
N PRO A 130 -0.76 16.28 22.71
CA PRO A 130 -0.43 17.27 23.74
C PRO A 130 -0.99 16.91 25.13
N ASP A 131 -1.99 16.04 25.21
CA ASP A 131 -2.63 15.63 26.46
C ASP A 131 -1.87 14.49 27.18
N VAL A 132 -0.93 13.84 26.48
CA VAL A 132 -0.07 12.79 27.02
C VAL A 132 1.37 13.28 26.96
N THR A 133 2.00 13.49 28.12
CA THR A 133 3.35 14.06 28.19
C THR A 133 4.34 13.14 28.88
N TRP A 134 5.59 13.17 28.41
CA TRP A 134 6.74 12.54 29.05
C TRP A 134 7.83 13.59 29.24
N ASN A 135 8.28 13.80 30.49
CA ASN A 135 9.21 14.87 30.86
C ASN A 135 8.78 16.29 30.42
N GLY A 136 7.47 16.52 30.27
CA GLY A 136 6.90 17.81 29.87
C GLY A 136 6.76 18.02 28.36
N ASP A 137 7.23 17.07 27.54
CA ASP A 137 7.08 17.09 26.09
C ASP A 137 5.89 16.20 25.67
N PRO A 138 5.15 16.57 24.59
CA PRO A 138 4.15 15.69 23.99
C PRO A 138 4.71 14.33 23.59
N VAL A 139 3.82 13.34 23.57
CA VAL A 139 4.14 11.95 23.24
C VAL A 139 3.49 11.56 21.92
N GLN A 140 4.26 10.93 21.04
CA GLN A 140 3.77 10.33 19.81
C GLN A 140 2.89 9.12 20.14
N CYS A 141 1.63 9.21 19.72
CA CYS A 141 0.61 8.20 19.97
C CYS A 141 -0.08 7.77 18.67
N ALA A 142 -0.48 6.50 18.61
CA ALA A 142 -1.36 6.00 17.56
C ALA A 142 -2.74 6.66 17.67
N GLY A 143 -3.34 6.97 16.52
CA GLY A 143 -4.65 7.61 16.45
C GLY A 143 -5.33 7.44 15.11
N THR A 144 -6.54 7.98 15.03
CA THR A 144 -7.31 8.10 13.79
C THR A 144 -7.64 9.55 13.50
N TRP A 145 -7.52 9.97 12.25
CA TRP A 145 -7.92 11.30 11.78
C TRP A 145 -9.25 11.22 11.02
N SER A 146 -10.18 12.12 11.34
CA SER A 146 -11.50 12.18 10.71
C SER A 146 -11.52 13.21 9.58
N PRO A 147 -11.96 12.86 8.36
CA PRO A 147 -12.15 13.84 7.28
C PRO A 147 -13.30 14.82 7.56
N VAL A 148 -14.24 14.44 8.43
CA VAL A 148 -15.39 15.28 8.80
C VAL A 148 -15.01 16.31 9.86
N ALA A 149 -14.34 15.86 10.93
CA ALA A 149 -13.95 16.73 12.04
C ALA A 149 -12.58 17.38 11.85
N GLN A 150 -11.78 16.88 10.91
CA GLN A 150 -10.42 17.32 10.58
C GLN A 150 -9.46 17.36 11.78
N ASN A 151 -9.61 16.40 12.69
CA ASN A 151 -8.80 16.25 13.89
C ASN A 151 -8.37 14.80 14.11
N TRP A 152 -7.32 14.64 14.93
CA TRP A 152 -6.86 13.33 15.40
C TRP A 152 -7.54 12.95 16.71
N GLU A 153 -7.92 11.69 16.81
CA GLU A 153 -8.42 11.04 18.01
C GLU A 153 -7.39 9.99 18.48
N PHE A 154 -7.06 10.04 19.77
CA PHE A 154 -6.14 9.09 20.39
C PHE A 154 -6.85 7.75 20.63
N LEU A 155 -6.20 6.63 20.30
CA LEU A 155 -6.72 5.27 20.56
C LEU A 155 -6.83 4.91 22.06
N GLY A 156 -6.27 5.75 22.93
CA GLY A 156 -6.22 5.56 24.37
C GLY A 156 -4.94 4.87 24.84
N MET A 157 -4.75 4.84 26.17
CA MET A 157 -3.61 4.16 26.77
C MET A 157 -3.82 2.65 26.75
N ASN A 158 -2.81 1.93 26.28
CA ASN A 158 -2.75 0.47 26.37
C ASN A 158 -2.50 0.04 27.82
N PRO A 159 -3.42 -0.73 28.46
CA PRO A 159 -3.26 -1.17 29.84
C PRO A 159 -2.09 -2.13 30.05
N ALA A 160 -1.56 -2.73 28.98
CA ALA A 160 -0.40 -3.62 29.03
C ALA A 160 0.94 -2.90 28.81
N ALA A 161 0.96 -1.58 28.60
CA ALA A 161 2.18 -0.82 28.32
C ALA A 161 2.28 0.45 29.18
N SER A 162 3.49 0.71 29.69
CA SER A 162 3.81 1.92 30.45
C SER A 162 4.45 2.98 29.55
N LEU A 163 4.28 4.26 29.90
CA LEU A 163 4.98 5.36 29.26
C LEU A 163 6.43 5.47 29.80
N PHE A 164 7.41 5.54 28.92
CA PHE A 164 8.83 5.67 29.27
C PHE A 164 9.65 6.54 28.29
N SER A 165 9.03 7.03 27.22
CA SER A 165 9.63 7.86 26.17
C SER A 165 8.55 8.70 25.49
N ASN A 166 8.96 9.58 24.59
CA ASN A 166 8.04 10.34 23.73
C ASN A 166 7.53 9.50 22.54
N ASP A 167 7.90 8.22 22.45
CA ASP A 167 7.46 7.29 21.41
C ASP A 167 6.62 6.20 22.07
N TYR A 168 5.29 6.34 22.06
CA TYR A 168 4.41 5.40 22.75
C TYR A 168 3.83 4.35 21.82
N SER A 169 3.16 4.77 20.75
CA SER A 169 2.56 3.85 19.79
C SER A 169 2.44 4.50 18.40
N SER A 170 2.30 3.67 17.38
CA SER A 170 2.08 4.12 16.00
C SER A 170 1.06 3.24 15.28
N GLY A 171 0.07 3.87 14.62
CA GLY A 171 -0.87 3.19 13.73
C GLY A 171 -0.30 3.09 12.32
N TRP A 172 -0.45 1.91 11.70
CA TRP A 172 0.12 1.57 10.40
C TRP A 172 -0.92 1.04 9.39
N GLY A 173 -2.16 0.78 9.81
CA GLY A 173 -3.25 0.40 8.91
C GLY A 173 -4.60 0.48 9.59
N ILE A 174 -5.67 0.56 8.79
CA ILE A 174 -7.07 0.55 9.22
C ILE A 174 -7.91 -0.29 8.25
N SER A 175 -8.88 -1.05 8.76
CA SER A 175 -9.86 -1.76 7.94
C SER A 175 -10.85 -0.80 7.28
N ALA A 176 -11.49 -1.22 6.20
CA ALA A 176 -12.44 -0.39 5.43
C ALA A 176 -13.60 0.13 6.28
N ASP A 177 -14.04 -0.68 7.26
CA ASP A 177 -15.15 -0.40 8.17
C ASP A 177 -14.75 0.41 9.44
N ASN A 178 -13.48 0.82 9.57
CA ASN A 178 -12.90 1.49 10.73
C ASN A 178 -12.78 0.65 12.02
N ASN A 179 -13.16 -0.63 12.01
CA ASN A 179 -13.24 -1.42 13.23
C ASN A 179 -11.89 -1.93 13.72
N ILE A 180 -10.88 -1.98 12.84
CA ILE A 180 -9.55 -2.47 13.19
C ILE A 180 -8.50 -1.42 12.84
N VAL A 181 -7.69 -1.02 13.83
CA VAL A 181 -6.43 -0.32 13.61
C VAL A 181 -5.27 -1.24 13.98
N ALA A 182 -4.35 -1.45 13.04
CA ALA A 182 -3.15 -2.25 13.27
C ALA A 182 -1.91 -1.35 13.41
N GLY A 183 -0.97 -1.74 14.27
CA GLY A 183 0.22 -0.92 14.46
C GLY A 183 1.29 -1.51 15.36
N MET A 184 2.09 -0.64 15.96
CA MET A 184 3.21 -0.97 16.84
C MET A 184 3.12 -0.24 18.18
N GLN A 185 3.28 -0.98 19.26
CA GLN A 185 3.38 -0.49 20.63
C GLN A 185 4.84 -0.59 21.08
N TYR A 186 5.38 0.49 21.64
CA TYR A 186 6.65 0.43 22.36
C TYR A 186 6.41 -0.12 23.78
N ILE A 187 7.18 -1.13 24.17
CA ILE A 187 7.10 -1.82 25.48
C ILE A 187 8.28 -1.42 26.38
N SER A 188 9.47 -1.25 25.77
CA SER A 188 10.66 -0.68 26.40
C SER A 188 11.54 -0.03 25.32
N TYR A 189 12.68 0.57 25.70
CA TYR A 189 13.63 1.15 24.73
C TYR A 189 14.17 0.14 23.69
N THR A 190 14.08 -1.16 23.98
CA THR A 190 14.59 -2.23 23.11
C THR A 190 13.53 -3.24 22.71
N ASP A 191 12.26 -3.05 23.10
CA ASP A 191 11.18 -3.99 22.82
C ASP A 191 9.92 -3.27 22.34
N TYR A 192 9.29 -3.85 21.33
CA TYR A 192 8.11 -3.33 20.67
C TYR A 192 7.32 -4.49 20.08
N LYS A 193 5.99 -4.33 20.02
CA LYS A 193 5.09 -5.40 19.66
C LYS A 193 4.00 -4.90 18.72
N ALA A 194 3.66 -5.74 17.74
CA ALA A 194 2.51 -5.50 16.90
C ALA A 194 1.23 -5.54 17.74
N PHE A 195 0.30 -4.63 17.46
CA PHE A 195 -1.02 -4.62 18.05
C PHE A 195 -2.11 -4.63 16.96
N LYS A 196 -3.27 -5.14 17.36
CA LYS A 196 -4.58 -4.90 16.77
C LYS A 196 -5.38 -4.10 17.79
N TRP A 197 -6.06 -3.04 17.38
CA TRP A 197 -6.94 -2.25 18.23
C TRP A 197 -8.35 -2.25 17.65
N THR A 198 -9.36 -2.35 18.51
CA THR A 198 -10.78 -2.25 18.14
C THR A 198 -11.48 -1.27 19.07
N PRO A 199 -12.53 -0.55 18.63
CA PRO A 199 -13.27 0.37 19.49
C PRO A 199 -13.82 -0.28 20.76
N GLU A 200 -14.35 -1.50 20.68
CA GLU A 200 -14.98 -2.20 21.81
C GLU A 200 -13.96 -2.96 22.67
N GLY A 201 -12.92 -3.52 22.05
CA GLY A 201 -11.96 -4.40 22.72
C GLY A 201 -10.69 -3.70 23.19
N GLY A 202 -10.38 -2.51 22.66
CA GLY A 202 -9.10 -1.83 22.89
C GLY A 202 -7.93 -2.61 22.27
N TYR A 203 -6.77 -2.56 22.95
CA TYR A 203 -5.53 -3.17 22.48
C TYR A 203 -5.50 -4.69 22.66
N ASP A 204 -5.27 -5.40 21.56
CA ASP A 204 -4.91 -6.82 21.48
C ASP A 204 -3.46 -6.92 20.97
N MET A 205 -2.56 -7.37 21.83
CA MET A 205 -1.15 -7.50 21.52
C MET A 205 -0.89 -8.78 20.74
N ILE A 206 -1.19 -8.77 19.44
CA ILE A 206 -1.01 -9.88 18.50
C ILE A 206 0.45 -10.36 18.39
N GLY A 207 1.39 -9.51 18.82
CA GLY A 207 2.80 -9.88 19.00
C GLY A 207 3.05 -10.86 20.15
N ASN A 208 2.18 -11.00 21.16
CA ASN A 208 2.39 -11.93 22.30
C ASN A 208 2.35 -13.42 21.92
N LEU A 209 1.98 -13.72 20.68
CA LEU A 209 2.16 -15.05 20.07
C LEU A 209 3.64 -15.35 19.76
N HIS A 210 4.54 -14.37 19.91
CA HIS A 210 5.97 -14.44 19.67
C HIS A 210 6.75 -13.57 20.68
N SER A 211 7.92 -14.01 21.14
CA SER A 211 8.63 -13.27 22.22
C SER A 211 9.39 -12.04 21.73
N GLU A 212 9.76 -11.96 20.46
CA GLU A 212 10.69 -10.94 19.94
C GLU A 212 9.95 -9.75 19.30
N GLY A 213 10.69 -8.75 18.84
CA GLY A 213 10.13 -7.51 18.32
C GLY A 213 9.26 -7.73 17.08
N SER A 214 8.13 -7.03 16.97
CA SER A 214 7.24 -7.12 15.80
C SER A 214 6.52 -5.82 15.51
N ARG A 215 6.12 -5.63 14.25
CA ARG A 215 5.30 -4.51 13.78
C ARG A 215 4.32 -4.96 12.72
N ALA A 216 3.06 -4.57 12.87
CA ALA A 216 2.10 -4.57 11.78
C ALA A 216 2.37 -3.39 10.84
N SER A 217 2.39 -3.66 9.54
CA SER A 217 2.56 -2.68 8.46
C SER A 217 1.25 -2.37 7.74
N GLY A 218 0.18 -3.13 8.02
CA GLY A 218 -1.17 -2.85 7.56
C GLY A 218 -2.17 -3.94 7.98
N VAL A 219 -3.41 -3.77 7.54
CA VAL A 219 -4.53 -4.69 7.71
C VAL A 219 -5.32 -4.73 6.39
N SER A 220 -5.86 -5.89 6.02
CA SER A 220 -6.75 -6.02 4.85
C SER A 220 -8.04 -5.23 5.05
N ALA A 221 -8.70 -4.86 3.94
CA ALA A 221 -9.92 -4.03 4.01
C ALA A 221 -11.04 -4.73 4.79
N ASP A 222 -11.20 -6.05 4.60
CA ASP A 222 -12.11 -6.92 5.34
C ASP A 222 -11.73 -7.15 6.82
N GLY A 223 -10.55 -6.69 7.24
CA GLY A 223 -10.04 -6.85 8.60
C GLY A 223 -9.53 -8.25 8.96
N SER A 224 -9.56 -9.23 8.04
CA SER A 224 -9.25 -10.63 8.36
C SER A 224 -7.76 -10.93 8.46
N LYS A 225 -6.89 -10.13 7.82
CA LYS A 225 -5.43 -10.30 7.83
C LYS A 225 -4.74 -9.04 8.33
N ILE A 226 -3.84 -9.20 9.30
CA ILE A 226 -2.85 -8.17 9.63
C ILE A 226 -1.51 -8.66 9.12
N TYR A 227 -0.73 -7.78 8.51
CA TYR A 227 0.53 -8.15 7.86
C TYR A 227 1.65 -7.20 8.24
N GLY A 228 2.89 -7.65 8.19
CA GLY A 228 4.07 -6.84 8.47
C GLY A 228 5.32 -7.70 8.66
N TRP A 229 6.01 -7.52 9.78
CA TRP A 229 7.21 -8.27 10.08
C TRP A 229 7.37 -8.56 11.58
N ALA A 230 8.12 -9.62 11.86
CA ALA A 230 8.57 -9.99 13.19
C ALA A 230 10.05 -10.40 13.16
N GLN A 231 10.74 -10.20 14.27
CA GLN A 231 12.07 -10.76 14.48
C GLN A 231 11.97 -12.27 14.62
N THR A 232 12.95 -13.00 14.11
CA THR A 232 13.15 -14.43 14.34
C THR A 232 14.66 -14.69 14.48
N SER A 233 15.16 -15.85 14.04
CA SER A 233 16.57 -16.01 13.69
C SER A 233 17.07 -14.99 12.65
N PHE A 234 16.16 -14.33 11.93
CA PHE A 234 16.45 -13.19 11.06
C PHE A 234 15.77 -11.91 11.60
N PRO A 235 16.42 -10.73 11.58
CA PRO A 235 15.92 -9.52 12.28
C PRO A 235 14.62 -8.91 11.75
N ARG A 236 14.20 -9.23 10.52
CA ARG A 236 12.96 -8.72 9.91
C ARG A 236 12.43 -9.80 9.00
N THR A 237 11.65 -10.73 9.52
CA THR A 237 11.01 -11.82 8.78
C THR A 237 9.58 -11.39 8.39
N PRO A 238 9.13 -11.60 7.15
CA PRO A 238 7.75 -11.30 6.78
C PRO A 238 6.78 -12.13 7.61
N ALA A 239 5.77 -11.45 8.18
CA ALA A 239 4.82 -12.04 9.10
C ALA A 239 3.38 -11.68 8.73
N ILE A 240 2.49 -12.65 8.91
CA ILE A 240 1.05 -12.50 8.75
C ILE A 240 0.38 -12.98 10.04
N TRP A 241 -0.47 -12.15 10.61
CA TRP A 241 -1.34 -12.51 11.72
C TRP A 241 -2.71 -12.88 11.16
N TYR A 242 -3.08 -14.14 11.35
CA TYR A 242 -4.32 -14.73 10.84
C TYR A 242 -4.77 -15.86 11.77
N ASN A 243 -6.08 -15.97 12.03
CA ASN A 243 -6.67 -17.01 12.87
C ASN A 243 -5.97 -17.20 14.24
N ASN A 244 -5.64 -16.09 14.90
CA ASN A 244 -4.95 -16.09 16.20
C ASN A 244 -3.57 -16.77 16.18
N GLN A 245 -2.93 -16.83 15.01
CA GLN A 245 -1.59 -17.34 14.79
C GLN A 245 -0.71 -16.26 14.14
N ILE A 246 0.61 -16.46 14.26
CA ILE A 246 1.60 -15.76 13.45
C ILE A 246 2.17 -16.74 12.42
N ILE A 247 2.09 -16.36 11.16
CA ILE A 247 2.62 -17.10 10.02
C ILE A 247 3.88 -16.37 9.57
N PHE A 248 5.02 -17.04 9.69
CA PHE A 248 6.28 -16.57 9.11
C PHE A 248 6.40 -17.12 7.70
N ILE A 249 6.58 -16.24 6.70
CA ILE A 249 6.74 -16.68 5.30
C ILE A 249 7.97 -17.59 5.16
N ASP A 250 9.09 -17.19 5.73
CA ASP A 250 10.30 -18.03 5.91
C ASP A 250 11.18 -17.42 7.02
N ASN A 251 11.41 -18.17 8.10
CA ASN A 251 12.15 -17.70 9.29
C ASN A 251 13.67 -17.60 9.10
N THR A 252 14.19 -18.01 7.94
CA THR A 252 15.62 -17.95 7.61
C THR A 252 15.97 -16.74 6.73
N GLN A 253 14.96 -16.00 6.27
CA GLN A 253 15.14 -14.89 5.34
C GLN A 253 14.55 -13.59 5.85
N GLY A 254 15.12 -12.50 5.34
CA GLY A 254 14.64 -11.14 5.59
C GLY A 254 13.52 -10.73 4.66
N GLY A 255 12.72 -9.77 5.07
CA GLY A 255 11.67 -9.20 4.24
C GLY A 255 10.53 -8.64 5.08
N GLU A 256 9.44 -8.30 4.43
CA GLU A 256 8.25 -7.76 5.07
C GLU A 256 7.05 -7.95 4.16
N ALA A 257 5.89 -8.20 4.77
CA ALA A 257 4.61 -8.12 4.08
C ALA A 257 4.17 -6.64 4.01
N PHE A 258 3.91 -6.15 2.80
CA PHE A 258 3.64 -4.74 2.53
C PHE A 258 2.19 -4.45 2.14
N GLY A 259 1.46 -5.43 1.62
CA GLY A 259 0.09 -5.25 1.19
C GLY A 259 -0.72 -6.54 1.26
N ALA A 260 -2.03 -6.39 1.36
CA ALA A 260 -3.02 -7.47 1.26
C ALA A 260 -4.14 -7.06 0.31
N SER A 261 -4.82 -8.04 -0.28
CA SER A 261 -6.03 -7.81 -1.05
C SER A 261 -7.16 -7.36 -0.13
N ALA A 262 -8.17 -6.68 -0.69
CA ALA A 262 -9.26 -6.11 0.09
C ALA A 262 -10.09 -7.20 0.77
N ASP A 263 -10.32 -8.31 0.07
CA ASP A 263 -10.98 -9.52 0.57
C ASP A 263 -10.12 -10.37 1.54
N GLY A 264 -8.87 -9.98 1.79
CA GLY A 264 -7.95 -10.70 2.67
C GLY A 264 -7.52 -12.08 2.18
N ASN A 265 -7.76 -12.44 0.91
CA ASN A 265 -7.35 -13.71 0.32
C ASN A 265 -5.85 -13.77 0.03
N TYR A 266 -5.24 -12.62 -0.26
CA TYR A 266 -3.83 -12.52 -0.64
C TYR A 266 -3.05 -11.56 0.24
N VAL A 267 -1.79 -11.89 0.49
CA VAL A 267 -0.78 -11.01 1.08
C VAL A 267 0.49 -11.04 0.23
N THR A 268 1.08 -9.86 -0.03
CA THR A 268 2.30 -9.70 -0.81
C THR A 268 3.38 -8.93 -0.06
N GLY A 269 4.62 -9.10 -0.50
CA GLY A 269 5.76 -8.39 0.05
C GLY A 269 7.08 -8.92 -0.45
N THR A 270 8.15 -8.67 0.29
CA THR A 270 9.51 -9.13 -0.06
C THR A 270 9.94 -10.31 0.80
N LEU A 271 10.75 -11.19 0.21
CA LEU A 271 11.45 -12.28 0.87
C LEU A 271 12.85 -12.43 0.26
N GLY A 272 13.87 -11.95 0.98
CA GLY A 272 15.22 -11.79 0.48
C GLY A 272 15.23 -10.82 -0.70
N SER A 273 15.61 -11.32 -1.87
CA SER A 273 15.55 -10.60 -3.14
C SER A 273 14.28 -10.90 -3.97
N LEU A 274 13.40 -11.76 -3.47
CA LEU A 274 12.18 -12.20 -4.15
C LEU A 274 10.98 -11.38 -3.68
N GLY A 275 9.94 -11.34 -4.51
CA GLY A 275 8.58 -11.05 -4.07
C GLY A 275 7.88 -12.34 -3.66
N PHE A 276 6.81 -12.23 -2.88
CA PHE A 276 5.94 -13.36 -2.57
C PHE A 276 4.46 -13.01 -2.74
N LEU A 277 3.64 -14.04 -2.99
CA LEU A 277 2.19 -14.02 -2.89
C LEU A 277 1.80 -15.18 -1.98
N TRP A 278 1.16 -14.85 -0.87
CA TRP A 278 0.67 -15.82 0.12
C TRP A 278 -0.86 -15.81 0.13
N SER A 279 -1.44 -17.00 0.28
CA SER A 279 -2.85 -17.23 0.57
C SER A 279 -2.95 -18.37 1.59
N ALA A 280 -4.03 -18.38 2.38
CA ALA A 280 -4.28 -19.45 3.35
C ALA A 280 -4.59 -20.79 2.66
N ASP A 281 -5.15 -20.73 1.46
CA ASP A 281 -5.72 -21.88 0.75
C ASP A 281 -4.85 -22.35 -0.41
N SER A 282 -3.75 -21.65 -0.69
CA SER A 282 -2.83 -21.97 -1.77
C SER A 282 -1.37 -22.04 -1.32
N PRO A 283 -0.51 -22.81 -2.01
CA PRO A 283 0.93 -22.81 -1.75
C PRO A 283 1.55 -21.41 -1.91
N LEU A 284 2.55 -21.10 -1.09
CA LEU A 284 3.34 -19.87 -1.22
C LEU A 284 3.95 -19.78 -2.63
N VAL A 285 3.70 -18.66 -3.30
CA VAL A 285 4.35 -18.33 -4.56
C VAL A 285 5.44 -17.31 -4.29
N THR A 286 6.67 -17.59 -4.73
CA THR A 286 7.77 -16.61 -4.73
C THR A 286 8.21 -16.32 -6.16
N PHE A 287 8.58 -15.07 -6.45
CA PHE A 287 8.96 -14.66 -7.80
C PHE A 287 10.15 -13.69 -7.80
N PRO A 288 11.10 -13.82 -8.73
CA PRO A 288 12.19 -12.86 -8.90
C PRO A 288 11.72 -11.64 -9.70
N ASN A 289 12.53 -10.58 -9.68
CA ASN A 289 12.42 -9.52 -10.68
C ASN A 289 12.86 -10.06 -12.05
N SER A 290 11.92 -10.24 -12.98
CA SER A 290 12.20 -10.69 -14.35
C SER A 290 12.36 -9.54 -15.35
N ILE A 291 12.13 -8.28 -14.94
CA ILE A 291 12.20 -7.11 -15.81
C ILE A 291 13.63 -6.58 -15.91
N ASN A 292 14.34 -6.51 -14.78
CA ASN A 292 15.71 -5.99 -14.72
C ASN A 292 16.47 -6.49 -13.48
N THR A 293 17.68 -5.98 -13.26
CA THR A 293 18.56 -6.38 -12.15
C THR A 293 18.32 -5.62 -10.84
N GLY A 294 17.30 -4.77 -10.79
CA GLY A 294 17.00 -3.95 -9.62
C GLY A 294 16.36 -4.74 -8.48
N ALA A 295 16.50 -4.24 -7.26
CA ALA A 295 15.74 -4.77 -6.11
C ALA A 295 14.26 -4.47 -6.30
N MET A 296 13.40 -5.42 -5.95
CA MET A 296 11.94 -5.32 -6.14
C MET A 296 11.24 -5.00 -4.83
N SER A 297 10.15 -4.25 -4.92
CA SER A 297 9.27 -3.91 -3.80
C SER A 297 7.81 -4.02 -4.26
N PRO A 298 7.15 -5.17 -4.04
CA PRO A 298 5.71 -5.28 -4.11
C PRO A 298 5.06 -4.38 -3.05
N THR A 299 4.09 -3.57 -3.45
CA THR A 299 3.44 -2.58 -2.57
C THR A 299 1.99 -2.93 -2.29
N CYS A 300 1.27 -3.50 -3.25
CA CYS A 300 -0.11 -3.93 -3.08
C CYS A 300 -0.45 -5.15 -3.94
N VAL A 301 -1.57 -5.81 -3.62
CA VAL A 301 -2.14 -6.93 -4.37
C VAL A 301 -3.66 -6.75 -4.42
N THR A 302 -4.27 -7.00 -5.59
CA THR A 302 -5.72 -6.93 -5.82
C THR A 302 -6.41 -8.26 -5.53
N ASN A 303 -7.74 -8.31 -5.54
CA ASN A 303 -8.48 -9.52 -5.18
C ASN A 303 -8.30 -10.66 -6.18
N ASP A 304 -7.93 -10.37 -7.43
CA ASP A 304 -7.57 -11.38 -8.42
C ASP A 304 -6.13 -11.94 -8.24
N GLY A 305 -5.35 -11.40 -7.30
CA GLY A 305 -3.95 -11.77 -7.07
C GLY A 305 -2.93 -11.00 -7.92
N THR A 306 -3.36 -9.99 -8.70
CA THR A 306 -2.46 -9.10 -9.43
C THR A 306 -1.68 -8.20 -8.46
N ILE A 307 -0.35 -8.12 -8.63
CA ILE A 307 0.56 -7.40 -7.73
C ILE A 307 1.13 -6.18 -8.43
N TYR A 308 1.15 -5.05 -7.74
CA TYR A 308 1.82 -3.85 -8.19
C TYR A 308 3.02 -3.52 -7.30
N GLY A 309 3.95 -2.73 -7.84
CA GLY A 309 5.09 -2.26 -7.08
C GLY A 309 6.09 -1.49 -7.91
N PHE A 310 7.33 -1.50 -7.46
CA PHE A 310 8.45 -0.93 -8.20
C PHE A 310 9.72 -1.77 -8.07
N ASN A 311 10.58 -1.67 -9.08
CA ASN A 311 11.97 -2.10 -9.02
C ASN A 311 12.88 -0.88 -8.88
N ASN A 312 14.06 -1.07 -8.29
CA ASN A 312 15.07 -0.02 -8.12
C ASN A 312 16.45 -0.52 -8.55
N THR A 313 17.00 0.11 -9.60
CA THR A 313 18.30 -0.24 -10.18
C THR A 313 19.46 0.63 -9.67
N ALA A 314 19.17 1.65 -8.85
CA ALA A 314 20.17 2.61 -8.39
C ALA A 314 20.26 2.72 -6.87
N TRP A 315 21.44 3.13 -6.37
CA TRP A 315 21.65 3.49 -4.98
C TRP A 315 22.25 4.92 -4.88
N PRO A 316 21.69 5.85 -4.08
CA PRO A 316 20.47 5.70 -3.26
C PRO A 316 19.20 5.49 -4.12
N PRO A 317 18.08 5.04 -3.54
CA PRO A 317 16.82 4.82 -4.25
C PRO A 317 16.21 6.16 -4.70
N VAL A 318 16.80 6.77 -5.72
CA VAL A 318 16.34 8.01 -6.33
C VAL A 318 15.26 7.72 -7.38
N PRO A 319 14.32 8.66 -7.61
CA PRO A 319 13.19 8.43 -8.51
C PRO A 319 13.60 7.93 -9.90
N TRP A 320 14.71 8.43 -10.47
CA TRP A 320 15.18 8.01 -11.79
C TRP A 320 15.61 6.53 -11.88
N GLY A 321 16.00 5.91 -10.77
CA GLY A 321 16.39 4.49 -10.71
C GLY A 321 15.21 3.54 -10.52
N ARG A 322 14.01 4.07 -10.24
CA ARG A 322 12.81 3.29 -9.99
C ARG A 322 11.95 3.13 -11.23
N ARG A 323 11.39 1.93 -11.44
CA ARG A 323 10.34 1.69 -12.43
C ARG A 323 9.21 0.87 -11.82
N ALA A 324 7.99 1.34 -12.03
CA ALA A 324 6.80 0.61 -11.62
C ALA A 324 6.66 -0.70 -12.43
N PHE A 325 6.13 -1.73 -11.79
CA PHE A 325 5.83 -3.01 -12.42
C PHE A 325 4.43 -3.48 -12.04
N ILE A 326 3.93 -4.41 -12.84
CA ILE A 326 2.80 -5.27 -12.51
C ILE A 326 3.24 -6.73 -12.62
N ARG A 327 2.69 -7.59 -11.78
CA ARG A 327 2.68 -9.04 -11.97
C ARG A 327 1.22 -9.47 -12.02
N ASP A 328 0.76 -9.95 -13.18
CA ASP A 328 -0.62 -10.40 -13.35
C ASP A 328 -0.91 -11.67 -12.52
N ASN A 329 -2.19 -12.04 -12.48
CA ASN A 329 -2.67 -13.22 -11.76
C ASN A 329 -2.23 -14.56 -12.41
N GLN A 330 -1.77 -14.56 -13.67
CA GLN A 330 -1.09 -15.73 -14.28
C GLN A 330 0.40 -15.80 -13.91
N GLY A 331 0.94 -14.74 -13.31
CA GLY A 331 2.30 -14.63 -12.82
C GLY A 331 3.31 -14.06 -13.80
N ASN A 332 2.87 -13.47 -14.91
CA ASN A 332 3.73 -12.72 -15.81
C ASN A 332 4.00 -11.34 -15.21
N MET A 333 5.26 -10.92 -15.26
CA MET A 333 5.68 -9.63 -14.73
C MET A 333 6.12 -8.71 -15.89
N THR A 334 5.50 -7.53 -15.99
CA THR A 334 5.70 -6.54 -17.05
C THR A 334 5.88 -5.13 -16.48
N THR A 335 6.32 -4.19 -17.33
CA THR A 335 6.42 -2.79 -16.90
C THR A 335 5.02 -2.20 -16.73
N PHE A 336 4.86 -1.26 -15.79
CA PHE A 336 3.58 -0.57 -15.66
C PHE A 336 3.25 0.29 -16.89
N ASN A 337 4.25 0.77 -17.62
CA ASN A 337 4.05 1.47 -18.89
C ASN A 337 3.32 0.59 -19.91
N ASP A 338 3.79 -0.64 -20.13
CA ASP A 338 3.16 -1.60 -21.05
C ASP A 338 1.75 -1.96 -20.60
N TYR A 339 1.57 -2.15 -19.29
CA TYR A 339 0.25 -2.40 -18.71
C TYR A 339 -0.71 -1.23 -18.93
N ALA A 340 -0.30 -0.01 -18.61
CA ALA A 340 -1.15 1.17 -18.76
C ALA A 340 -1.54 1.39 -20.23
N GLU A 341 -0.62 1.18 -21.18
CA GLU A 341 -0.91 1.21 -22.61
C GLU A 341 -1.90 0.12 -23.03
N SER A 342 -1.74 -1.10 -22.51
CA SER A 342 -2.68 -2.20 -22.77
C SER A 342 -4.08 -1.93 -22.20
N ARG A 343 -4.17 -1.12 -21.14
CA ARG A 343 -5.42 -0.64 -20.51
C ARG A 343 -5.93 0.67 -21.10
N GLY A 344 -5.37 1.13 -22.21
CA GLY A 344 -5.90 2.25 -23.00
C GLY A 344 -5.23 3.62 -22.73
N LEU A 345 -4.21 3.72 -21.88
CA LEU A 345 -3.49 4.99 -21.68
C LEU A 345 -2.59 5.30 -22.89
N PRO A 346 -2.92 6.28 -23.75
CA PRO A 346 -2.05 6.60 -24.88
C PRO A 346 -0.72 7.20 -24.42
N ASN A 347 0.36 6.82 -25.11
CA ASN A 347 1.72 7.30 -24.86
C ASN A 347 2.20 7.04 -23.42
N ALA A 348 1.77 5.95 -22.79
CA ALA A 348 2.27 5.57 -21.47
C ALA A 348 3.81 5.44 -21.48
N GLN A 349 4.44 5.03 -22.59
CA GLN A 349 5.91 4.99 -22.71
C GLN A 349 6.60 6.35 -22.53
N ALA A 350 5.91 7.48 -22.73
CA ALA A 350 6.48 8.81 -22.52
C ALA A 350 6.56 9.21 -21.04
N TRP A 351 5.84 8.49 -20.17
CA TRP A 351 5.87 8.69 -18.73
C TRP A 351 7.00 7.90 -18.08
N THR A 352 7.56 8.43 -17.00
CA THR A 352 8.36 7.61 -16.08
C THR A 352 7.53 7.32 -14.84
N PHE A 353 6.93 6.13 -14.76
CA PHE A 353 6.27 5.66 -13.56
C PHE A 353 7.29 5.10 -12.57
N TYR A 354 7.44 5.74 -11.41
CA TYR A 354 8.40 5.32 -10.39
C TYR A 354 7.86 4.20 -9.52
N SER A 355 6.60 4.31 -9.13
CA SER A 355 5.92 3.35 -8.27
C SER A 355 4.43 3.40 -8.49
N ILE A 356 3.82 2.22 -8.41
CA ILE A 356 2.43 2.07 -8.03
C ILE A 356 2.42 1.68 -6.56
N ASN A 357 1.59 2.36 -5.79
CA ASN A 357 1.59 2.27 -4.33
C ASN A 357 0.36 1.53 -3.81
N HIS A 358 -0.79 1.68 -4.48
CA HIS A 358 -2.03 0.97 -4.16
C HIS A 358 -2.93 0.94 -5.42
N ALA A 359 -3.84 -0.03 -5.46
CA ALA A 359 -4.87 -0.22 -6.47
C ALA A 359 -6.21 -0.55 -5.78
N THR A 360 -7.34 -0.22 -6.41
CA THR A 360 -8.66 -0.73 -5.99
C THR A 360 -8.75 -2.25 -6.15
N PRO A 361 -9.70 -2.93 -5.49
CA PRO A 361 -9.82 -4.39 -5.53
C PRO A 361 -9.92 -4.97 -6.95
N ASP A 362 -10.56 -4.22 -7.85
CA ASP A 362 -10.76 -4.51 -9.28
C ASP A 362 -9.58 -4.04 -10.17
N GLY A 363 -8.55 -3.41 -9.60
CA GLY A 363 -7.41 -2.87 -10.35
C GLY A 363 -7.75 -1.76 -11.36
N ASN A 364 -8.96 -1.18 -11.32
CA ASN A 364 -9.37 -0.13 -12.25
C ASN A 364 -8.86 1.25 -11.85
N LYS A 365 -8.60 1.46 -10.56
CA LYS A 365 -7.92 2.67 -10.10
C LYS A 365 -6.61 2.32 -9.47
N VAL A 366 -5.57 3.09 -9.78
CA VAL A 366 -4.25 2.95 -9.18
C VAL A 366 -3.70 4.31 -8.77
N ILE A 367 -3.00 4.34 -7.64
CA ILE A 367 -2.24 5.51 -7.20
C ILE A 367 -0.75 5.26 -7.29
N GLY A 368 -0.01 6.30 -7.62
CA GLY A 368 1.43 6.20 -7.77
C GLY A 368 2.13 7.54 -7.93
N ALA A 369 3.43 7.46 -8.18
CA ALA A 369 4.27 8.62 -8.43
C ALA A 369 5.07 8.44 -9.72
N GLY A 370 5.32 9.54 -10.43
CA GLY A 370 6.02 9.53 -11.71
C GLY A 370 6.51 10.88 -12.19
N ILE A 371 7.12 10.89 -13.37
CA ILE A 371 7.39 12.09 -14.18
C ILE A 371 6.47 12.08 -15.40
N THR A 372 5.78 13.21 -15.64
CA THR A 372 5.02 13.44 -16.87
C THR A 372 5.95 13.57 -18.09
N PRO A 373 5.44 13.43 -19.33
CA PRO A 373 6.24 13.62 -20.55
C PRO A 373 6.94 14.99 -20.63
N GLU A 374 6.41 16.01 -19.94
CA GLU A 374 6.97 17.36 -19.87
C GLU A 374 8.09 17.50 -18.83
N GLY A 375 8.40 16.44 -18.07
CA GLY A 375 9.46 16.44 -17.06
C GLY A 375 9.01 16.85 -15.65
N GLN A 376 7.71 16.89 -15.38
CA GLN A 376 7.15 17.30 -14.08
C GLN A 376 7.00 16.09 -13.15
N ASP A 377 7.56 16.17 -11.93
CA ASP A 377 7.30 15.18 -10.87
C ASP A 377 5.86 15.33 -10.38
N VAL A 378 5.14 14.20 -10.27
CA VAL A 378 3.74 14.14 -9.87
C VAL A 378 3.43 12.92 -8.99
N SER A 379 2.46 13.10 -8.09
CA SER A 379 1.63 12.02 -7.55
C SER A 379 0.32 11.98 -8.32
N PHE A 380 -0.15 10.78 -8.68
CA PHE A 380 -1.33 10.61 -9.51
C PHE A 380 -2.28 9.54 -8.98
N LEU A 381 -3.53 9.64 -9.42
CA LEU A 381 -4.54 8.60 -9.48
C LEU A 381 -4.83 8.37 -10.98
N ILE A 382 -4.72 7.13 -11.46
CA ILE A 382 -5.18 6.73 -12.79
C ILE A 382 -6.46 5.92 -12.62
N GLU A 383 -7.47 6.26 -13.41
CA GLU A 383 -8.72 5.52 -13.53
C GLU A 383 -8.80 4.95 -14.94
N PHE A 384 -8.76 3.62 -15.04
CA PHE A 384 -8.97 2.89 -16.29
C PHE A 384 -10.46 2.69 -16.50
N SER A 385 -10.94 2.97 -17.71
CA SER A 385 -12.35 2.95 -18.11
C SER A 385 -12.84 1.60 -18.64
N GLY A 386 -11.99 0.59 -18.63
CA GLY A 386 -12.40 -0.79 -18.88
C GLY A 386 -12.87 -1.46 -17.59
N SER A 387 -13.69 -2.51 -17.72
CA SER A 387 -13.83 -3.52 -16.66
C SER A 387 -12.44 -3.89 -16.10
N SER A 388 -12.40 -4.35 -14.84
CA SER A 388 -11.24 -5.02 -14.21
C SER A 388 -10.49 -5.88 -15.24
N PRO A 389 -9.18 -6.17 -15.10
CA PRO A 389 -8.67 -7.40 -15.73
C PRO A 389 -9.67 -8.48 -15.33
N ALA A 390 -10.34 -9.10 -16.32
CA ALA A 390 -11.53 -9.89 -16.05
C ALA A 390 -11.17 -10.87 -14.94
N LEU A 391 -11.87 -10.81 -13.80
CA LEU A 391 -11.74 -11.81 -12.75
C LEU A 391 -12.73 -12.89 -13.16
N PRO A 392 -12.29 -13.94 -13.88
CA PRO A 392 -13.23 -14.89 -14.45
C PRO A 392 -14.00 -15.50 -13.28
N GLY A 393 -15.32 -15.38 -13.32
CA GLY A 393 -16.23 -15.92 -12.31
C GLY A 393 -16.85 -14.89 -11.39
N ASP A 394 -16.31 -13.67 -11.29
CA ASP A 394 -16.90 -12.58 -10.50
C ASP A 394 -18.01 -11.87 -11.28
N ALA A 395 -19.14 -12.55 -11.41
CA ALA A 395 -20.27 -12.09 -12.20
C ALA A 395 -21.00 -10.91 -11.56
N ASN A 396 -20.92 -10.75 -10.24
CA ASN A 396 -21.60 -9.66 -9.52
C ASN A 396 -20.71 -8.41 -9.32
N CYS A 397 -19.47 -8.44 -9.82
CA CYS A 397 -18.48 -7.36 -9.73
C CYS A 397 -18.09 -6.98 -8.30
N ASP A 398 -18.21 -7.88 -7.32
CA ASP A 398 -17.86 -7.59 -5.94
C ASP A 398 -16.37 -7.85 -5.63
N GLY A 399 -15.62 -8.30 -6.64
CA GLY A 399 -14.20 -8.58 -6.55
C GLY A 399 -13.89 -9.92 -5.90
N SER A 400 -14.87 -10.77 -5.63
CA SER A 400 -14.69 -12.15 -5.15
C SER A 400 -15.31 -13.13 -6.16
N VAL A 401 -14.90 -14.40 -6.11
CA VAL A 401 -15.55 -15.47 -6.88
C VAL A 401 -16.19 -16.45 -5.91
N ASP A 402 -17.49 -16.34 -5.71
CA ASP A 402 -18.26 -17.15 -4.78
C ASP A 402 -19.63 -17.62 -5.33
N ILE A 403 -20.43 -18.25 -4.47
CA ILE A 403 -21.73 -18.82 -4.91
C ILE A 403 -22.74 -17.75 -5.35
N LEU A 404 -22.59 -16.51 -4.87
CA LEU A 404 -23.40 -15.36 -5.27
C LEU A 404 -23.16 -15.00 -6.74
N ASP A 405 -21.97 -15.27 -7.28
CA ASP A 405 -21.72 -15.10 -8.72
C ASP A 405 -22.45 -16.12 -9.56
N ALA A 406 -22.42 -17.38 -9.18
CA ALA A 406 -23.20 -18.43 -9.86
C ALA A 406 -24.71 -18.12 -9.80
N ILE A 407 -25.19 -17.57 -8.68
CA ILE A 407 -26.58 -17.07 -8.55
C ILE A 407 -26.82 -15.86 -9.46
N THR A 408 -25.85 -14.96 -9.58
CA THR A 408 -25.92 -13.75 -10.42
C THR A 408 -25.99 -14.11 -11.91
N ILE A 409 -25.15 -15.04 -12.37
CA ILE A 409 -25.21 -15.64 -13.71
C ILE A 409 -26.57 -16.31 -13.93
N SER A 410 -27.05 -17.09 -12.94
CA SER A 410 -28.35 -17.75 -13.04
C SER A 410 -29.50 -16.75 -13.18
N ASN A 411 -29.48 -15.65 -12.43
CA ASN A 411 -30.48 -14.59 -12.54
C ASN A 411 -30.46 -13.94 -13.93
N TYR A 412 -29.27 -13.66 -14.47
CA TYR A 412 -29.11 -13.13 -15.82
C TYR A 412 -29.69 -14.08 -16.88
N ILE A 413 -29.37 -15.38 -16.82
CA ILE A 413 -29.89 -16.41 -17.75
C ILE A 413 -31.41 -16.52 -17.68
N LEU A 414 -32.00 -16.36 -16.49
CA LEU A 414 -33.45 -16.37 -16.28
C LEU A 414 -34.16 -15.11 -16.80
N GLY A 415 -33.41 -14.14 -17.36
CA GLY A 415 -33.93 -12.89 -17.89
C GLY A 415 -34.20 -11.83 -16.82
N TYR A 416 -33.69 -12.02 -15.60
CA TYR A 416 -33.61 -10.94 -14.63
C TYR A 416 -32.45 -10.00 -15.00
N ASN A 417 -32.49 -8.79 -14.47
CA ASN A 417 -31.42 -7.81 -14.65
C ASN A 417 -30.65 -7.65 -13.32
N PRO A 418 -29.77 -8.59 -12.95
CA PRO A 418 -28.93 -8.43 -11.77
C PRO A 418 -28.05 -7.19 -11.95
N GLN A 419 -27.91 -6.40 -10.89
CA GLN A 419 -27.05 -5.22 -10.88
C GLN A 419 -26.33 -5.19 -9.51
N PRO A 420 -24.98 -5.17 -9.49
CA PRO A 420 -24.09 -5.14 -10.66
C PRO A 420 -24.08 -6.45 -11.44
N PHE A 421 -23.63 -6.41 -12.70
CA PHE A 421 -23.38 -7.59 -13.53
C PHE A 421 -22.19 -7.37 -14.46
N CYS A 422 -21.11 -8.12 -14.23
CA CYS A 422 -19.89 -8.06 -15.03
C CYS A 422 -19.94 -9.13 -16.10
N PHE A 423 -20.36 -8.76 -17.31
CA PHE A 423 -20.56 -9.71 -18.40
C PHE A 423 -19.26 -10.44 -18.74
N GLU A 424 -18.15 -9.72 -18.80
CA GLU A 424 -16.83 -10.26 -19.15
C GLU A 424 -16.27 -11.21 -18.10
N ASN A 425 -16.61 -11.01 -16.81
CA ASN A 425 -16.27 -11.94 -15.74
C ASN A 425 -17.21 -13.13 -15.72
N ALA A 426 -18.50 -12.89 -16.01
CA ALA A 426 -19.53 -13.91 -16.10
C ALA A 426 -19.35 -14.83 -17.30
N ASP A 427 -18.73 -14.38 -18.40
CA ASP A 427 -18.37 -15.18 -19.58
C ASP A 427 -17.05 -15.93 -19.34
N ILE A 428 -17.13 -17.01 -18.56
CA ILE A 428 -15.94 -17.77 -18.12
C ILE A 428 -15.18 -18.37 -19.29
N ASN A 429 -15.90 -18.84 -20.30
CA ASN A 429 -15.30 -19.55 -21.42
C ASN A 429 -14.93 -18.61 -22.59
N GLY A 430 -15.31 -17.33 -22.51
CA GLY A 430 -14.99 -16.28 -23.47
C GLY A 430 -15.67 -16.48 -24.82
N ASP A 431 -16.83 -17.15 -24.87
CA ASP A 431 -17.56 -17.43 -26.10
C ASP A 431 -18.56 -16.32 -26.48
N GLY A 432 -18.73 -15.33 -25.60
CA GLY A 432 -19.62 -14.19 -25.79
C GLY A 432 -21.08 -14.47 -25.41
N GLU A 433 -21.40 -15.63 -24.84
CA GLU A 433 -22.76 -16.02 -24.44
C GLU A 433 -22.84 -16.46 -22.97
N ILE A 434 -23.53 -15.68 -22.12
CA ILE A 434 -23.78 -16.10 -20.73
C ILE A 434 -24.78 -17.26 -20.68
N ASN A 435 -24.30 -18.44 -20.29
CA ASN A 435 -25.09 -19.66 -20.24
C ASN A 435 -24.67 -20.60 -19.09
N LEU A 436 -25.22 -21.83 -19.09
CA LEU A 436 -24.95 -22.81 -18.03
C LEU A 436 -23.47 -23.23 -17.95
N HIS A 437 -22.71 -23.13 -19.05
CA HIS A 437 -21.28 -23.42 -19.04
C HIS A 437 -20.52 -22.45 -18.14
N ASP A 438 -20.96 -21.19 -18.08
CA ASP A 438 -20.36 -20.19 -17.21
C ASP A 438 -20.67 -20.46 -15.74
N ILE A 439 -21.91 -20.83 -15.41
CA ILE A 439 -22.25 -21.27 -14.05
C ILE A 439 -21.33 -22.42 -13.60
N ILE A 440 -21.15 -23.42 -14.47
CA ILE A 440 -20.29 -24.57 -14.17
C ILE A 440 -18.83 -24.11 -14.04
N GLY A 441 -18.39 -23.20 -14.92
CA GLY A 441 -17.07 -22.59 -14.89
C GLY A 441 -16.79 -21.87 -13.58
N THR A 442 -17.69 -20.98 -13.16
CA THR A 442 -17.63 -20.27 -11.87
C THR A 442 -17.63 -21.24 -10.70
N ILE A 443 -18.51 -22.26 -10.69
CA ILE A 443 -18.50 -23.28 -9.62
C ILE A 443 -17.18 -24.04 -9.57
N ASN A 444 -16.57 -24.35 -10.71
CA ASN A 444 -15.26 -25.00 -10.73
C ASN A 444 -14.15 -24.09 -10.19
N LEU A 445 -14.26 -22.78 -10.35
CA LEU A 445 -13.33 -21.82 -9.74
C LEU A 445 -13.52 -21.73 -8.22
N ILE A 446 -14.75 -21.87 -7.71
CA ILE A 446 -15.04 -21.87 -6.26
C ILE A 446 -14.53 -23.15 -5.57
N LEU A 447 -14.53 -24.27 -6.28
CA LEU A 447 -14.22 -25.59 -5.72
C LEU A 447 -12.72 -25.95 -5.75
N ASN A 448 -11.88 -25.18 -6.44
CA ASN A 448 -10.43 -25.39 -6.58
C ASN A 448 -9.67 -24.31 -5.84
#